data_AF-A0A7X3R3H9-F1
#
_entry.id   AF-A0A7X3R3H9-F1
#
_cell.length_a   1.000
_cell.length_b   1.000
_cell.length_c   1.000
_cell.angle_alpha   90.00
_cell.angle_beta   90.00
_cell.angle_gamma   90.00
#
_symmetry.space_group_name_H-M   'P 1'
#
loop_
_entity.id
_entity.type
_entity.pdbx_description
1 polymer ?
#
loop_
_entity_poly.entity_id
_entity_poly.type
_entity_poly.pdbx_seq_one_letter_code
_entity_poly.pdbx_strand_id
1 'polypeptide(L)'
;MFFESPRRLAAALADVVETLDDPPVVVCRELTKVHEEAVRGAASTMAERFRETRGECTVVVDVRGWAAGSDERELRAYLKEMREAGAQRSATASAAARRFGVSRAEAYEAWPEDKE
;
A
#
# COMPACT_ATOMS: atom_id res chain seq x y z
N MET A 1 -3.26 8.99 0.72
CA MET A 1 -4.43 9.83 0.44
C MET A 1 -4.07 10.75 -0.72
N PHE A 2 -4.98 10.94 -1.67
CA PHE A 2 -4.80 11.87 -2.78
C PHE A 2 -6.11 12.60 -3.10
N PHE A 3 -5.99 13.72 -3.80
CA PHE A 3 -7.12 14.46 -4.35
C PHE A 3 -7.23 14.15 -5.84
N GLU A 4 -8.45 14.03 -6.33
CA GLU A 4 -8.66 13.79 -7.75
C GLU A 4 -9.85 14.57 -8.29
N SER A 5 -9.69 15.00 -9.54
CA SER A 5 -10.77 15.62 -10.29
C SER A 5 -11.86 14.58 -10.59
N PRO A 6 -13.13 15.00 -10.67
CA PRO A 6 -14.25 14.09 -10.89
C PRO A 6 -14.11 13.30 -12.21
N ARG A 7 -13.52 13.94 -13.23
CA ARG A 7 -13.28 13.36 -14.55
C ARG A 7 -12.23 12.24 -14.56
N ARG A 8 -11.28 12.28 -13.63
CA ARG A 8 -10.19 11.30 -13.53
C ARG A 8 -10.40 10.29 -12.41
N LEU A 9 -11.37 10.49 -11.52
CA LEU A 9 -11.56 9.63 -10.35
C LEU A 9 -11.71 8.15 -10.73
N ALA A 10 -12.56 7.81 -11.69
CA ALA A 10 -12.77 6.42 -12.09
C ALA A 10 -11.50 5.79 -12.68
N ALA A 11 -10.75 6.54 -13.50
CA ALA A 11 -9.47 6.08 -14.04
C ALA A 11 -8.41 5.90 -12.94
N ALA A 12 -8.29 6.87 -12.02
CA ALA A 12 -7.36 6.77 -10.90
C ALA A 12 -7.69 5.60 -9.95
N LEU A 13 -8.98 5.30 -9.76
CA LEU A 13 -9.41 4.12 -9.00
C LEU A 13 -9.11 2.82 -9.75
N ALA A 14 -9.19 2.79 -11.09
CA ALA A 14 -8.75 1.66 -11.88
C ALA A 14 -7.22 1.44 -11.77
N ASP A 15 -6.42 2.51 -11.82
CA ASP A 15 -4.96 2.41 -11.59
C ASP A 15 -4.65 1.84 -10.18
N VAL A 16 -5.44 2.23 -9.18
CA VAL A 16 -5.36 1.68 -7.81
C VAL A 16 -5.69 0.19 -7.79
N VAL A 17 -6.75 -0.24 -8.50
CA VAL A 17 -7.10 -1.68 -8.61
C VAL A 17 -5.92 -2.47 -9.19
N GLU A 18 -5.34 -1.98 -10.30
CA GLU A 18 -4.24 -2.66 -10.98
C GLU A 18 -2.94 -2.69 -10.15
N THR A 19 -2.64 -1.61 -9.42
CA THR A 19 -1.38 -1.48 -8.68
C THR A 19 -1.41 -2.17 -7.31
N LEU A 20 -2.58 -2.18 -6.67
CA LEU A 20 -2.73 -2.52 -5.25
C LEU A 20 -3.65 -3.73 -5.02
N ASP A 21 -4.01 -4.45 -6.07
CA ASP A 21 -4.88 -5.64 -6.04
C ASP A 21 -6.25 -5.37 -5.39
N ASP A 22 -6.97 -4.39 -5.96
CA ASP A 22 -8.32 -3.97 -5.56
C ASP A 22 -8.51 -3.70 -4.03
N PRO A 23 -7.73 -2.79 -3.44
CA PRO A 23 -7.77 -2.57 -2.00
C PRO A 23 -9.07 -1.88 -1.55
N PRO A 24 -9.41 -1.96 -0.26
CA PRO A 24 -10.43 -1.10 0.32
C PRO A 24 -10.06 0.39 0.19
N VAL A 25 -11.02 1.21 -0.23
CA VAL A 25 -10.87 2.66 -0.33
C VAL A 25 -12.02 3.40 0.34
N VAL A 26 -11.80 4.67 0.64
CA VAL A 26 -12.84 5.65 0.98
C VAL A 26 -12.77 6.80 -0.02
N VAL A 27 -13.88 7.08 -0.68
CA VAL A 27 -14.05 8.26 -1.53
C VAL A 27 -14.91 9.27 -0.78
N CYS A 28 -14.36 10.44 -0.52
CA CYS A 28 -15.05 11.57 0.08
C CYS A 28 -15.31 12.64 -0.99
N ARG A 29 -16.53 13.18 -1.01
CA ARG A 29 -16.98 14.19 -1.97
C ARG A 29 -17.62 15.36 -1.25
N GLU A 30 -17.44 16.55 -1.83
CA GLU A 30 -18.10 17.77 -1.39
C GLU A 30 -17.95 18.02 0.12
N LEU A 31 -16.77 17.69 0.68
CA LEU A 31 -16.47 17.87 2.10
C LEU A 31 -16.78 19.31 2.52
N THR A 32 -17.43 19.47 3.67
CA THR A 32 -17.92 20.72 4.26
C THR A 32 -19.11 21.38 3.54
N LYS A 33 -19.67 20.75 2.49
CA LYS A 33 -20.85 21.25 1.76
C LYS A 33 -22.11 20.45 2.10
N VAL A 34 -23.27 20.95 1.67
CA VAL A 34 -24.59 20.35 1.93
C VAL A 34 -24.72 18.90 1.41
N HIS A 35 -23.99 18.56 0.35
CA HIS A 35 -24.00 17.23 -0.28
C HIS A 35 -22.76 16.40 0.06
N GLU A 36 -22.17 16.61 1.25
CA GLU A 36 -21.05 15.81 1.72
C GLU A 36 -21.37 14.31 1.72
N GLU A 37 -20.48 13.52 1.13
CA GLU A 37 -20.63 12.07 1.03
C GLU A 37 -19.27 11.40 1.27
N ALA A 38 -19.23 10.39 2.14
CA ALA A 38 -18.06 9.53 2.33
C ALA A 38 -18.46 8.07 2.16
N VAL A 39 -17.93 7.42 1.12
CA VAL A 39 -18.29 6.05 0.76
C VAL A 39 -17.08 5.17 0.89
N ARG A 40 -17.24 4.06 1.61
CA ARG A 40 -16.23 2.99 1.73
C ARG A 40 -16.62 1.80 0.86
N GLY A 41 -15.65 1.17 0.22
CA GLY A 41 -15.82 -0.07 -0.53
C GLY A 41 -14.52 -0.52 -1.20
N ALA A 42 -14.58 -1.57 -2.00
CA ALA A 42 -13.46 -1.97 -2.87
C ALA A 42 -13.15 -0.85 -3.89
N ALA A 43 -11.92 -0.79 -4.41
CA ALA A 43 -11.56 0.21 -5.41
C ALA A 43 -12.36 0.02 -6.72
N SER A 44 -12.60 -1.23 -7.13
CA SER A 44 -13.35 -1.62 -8.34
C SER A 44 -14.84 -1.19 -8.29
N THR A 45 -15.59 -1.72 -7.32
CA THR A 45 -16.37 -0.91 -6.36
C THR A 45 -16.65 0.55 -6.73
N MET A 46 -15.77 1.39 -6.20
CA MET A 46 -15.87 2.84 -6.27
C MET A 46 -15.63 3.37 -7.69
N ALA A 47 -14.76 2.74 -8.48
CA ALA A 47 -14.49 3.16 -9.86
C ALA A 47 -15.77 3.15 -10.70
N GLU A 48 -16.58 2.10 -10.56
CA GLU A 48 -17.87 1.95 -11.21
C GLU A 48 -18.90 2.96 -10.70
N ARG A 49 -19.03 3.08 -9.37
CA ARG A 49 -20.00 3.97 -8.71
C ARG A 49 -19.80 5.44 -9.07
N PHE A 50 -18.56 5.87 -9.23
CA PHE A 50 -18.22 7.28 -9.42
C PHE A 50 -17.81 7.65 -10.86
N ARG A 51 -18.17 6.84 -11.88
CA ARG A 51 -17.89 7.16 -13.30
C ARG A 51 -18.40 8.53 -13.75
N GLU A 52 -19.55 8.96 -13.25
CA GLU A 52 -20.16 10.25 -13.61
C GLU A 52 -20.20 11.24 -12.43
N THR A 53 -19.18 11.18 -11.56
CA THR A 53 -19.13 12.02 -10.37
C THR A 53 -18.94 13.51 -10.70
N ARG A 54 -19.23 14.37 -9.71
CA ARG A 54 -19.01 15.82 -9.76
C ARG A 54 -18.33 16.28 -8.48
N GLY A 55 -17.65 17.43 -8.59
CA GLY A 55 -16.90 18.03 -7.49
C GLY A 55 -15.52 17.43 -7.29
N GLU A 56 -14.71 18.09 -6.46
CA GLU A 56 -13.43 17.55 -6.04
C GLU A 56 -13.62 16.34 -5.12
N CYS A 57 -12.81 15.31 -5.33
CA CYS A 57 -12.89 14.06 -4.60
C CYS A 57 -11.59 13.84 -3.82
N THR A 58 -11.71 13.41 -2.57
CA THR A 58 -10.57 12.94 -1.76
C THR A 58 -10.64 11.44 -1.65
N VAL A 59 -9.55 10.75 -1.95
CA VAL A 59 -9.47 9.29 -1.89
C VAL A 59 -8.46 8.86 -0.84
N VAL A 60 -8.91 7.99 0.06
CA VAL A 60 -8.06 7.29 1.03
C VAL A 60 -8.01 5.84 0.62
N VAL A 61 -6.80 5.32 0.43
CA VAL A 61 -6.56 3.92 0.05
C VAL A 61 -5.97 3.18 1.23
N ASP A 62 -6.52 2.01 1.54
CA ASP A 62 -5.94 1.10 2.50
C ASP A 62 -4.79 0.34 1.84
N VAL A 63 -3.56 0.73 2.19
CA VAL A 63 -2.33 0.11 1.68
C VAL A 63 -1.73 -0.89 2.67
N ARG A 64 -2.48 -1.31 3.69
CA ARG A 64 -1.98 -2.31 4.65
C ARG A 64 -1.73 -3.63 3.91
N GLY A 65 -0.51 -4.15 4.04
CA GLY A 65 -0.10 -5.36 3.32
C GLY A 65 0.39 -5.10 1.89
N TRP A 66 0.16 -3.90 1.35
CA TRP A 66 0.94 -3.44 0.20
C TRP A 66 2.31 -2.99 0.70
N ALA A 67 3.23 -3.95 0.73
CA ALA A 67 4.64 -3.62 0.73
C ALA A 67 4.88 -2.91 -0.61
N ALA A 68 4.97 -1.58 -0.60
CA ALA A 68 5.35 -0.78 -1.76
C ALA A 68 6.68 -1.32 -2.25
N GLY A 69 6.64 -2.29 -3.18
CA GLY A 69 7.65 -3.33 -3.39
C GLY A 69 8.92 -2.99 -2.66
N SER A 70 9.00 -3.33 -1.37
CA SER A 70 10.13 -2.97 -0.53
C SER A 70 11.32 -3.49 -1.28
N ASP A 71 12.15 -2.57 -1.79
CA ASP A 71 13.14 -2.89 -2.80
C ASP A 71 13.86 -4.13 -2.30
N GLU A 72 13.60 -5.27 -2.93
CA GLU A 72 14.01 -6.56 -2.39
C GLU A 72 15.54 -6.54 -2.18
N ARG A 73 16.22 -5.71 -2.98
CA ARG A 73 17.62 -5.32 -2.84
C ARG A 73 17.92 -4.58 -1.54
N GLU A 74 17.13 -3.57 -1.14
CA GLU A 74 17.28 -2.89 0.15
C GLU A 74 16.99 -3.80 1.34
N LEU A 75 15.93 -4.62 1.26
CA LEU A 75 15.65 -5.64 2.28
C LEU A 75 16.84 -6.60 2.42
N ARG A 76 17.33 -7.16 1.31
CA ARG A 76 18.47 -8.07 1.30
C ARG A 76 19.76 -7.38 1.76
N ALA A 77 20.01 -6.14 1.36
CA ALA A 77 21.16 -5.37 1.79
C ALA A 77 21.15 -5.14 3.31
N TYR A 78 20.01 -4.74 3.86
CA TYR A 78 19.83 -4.60 5.30
C TYR A 78 20.04 -5.93 6.05
N LEU A 79 19.42 -7.02 5.58
CA LEU A 79 19.58 -8.33 6.21
C LEU A 79 21.05 -8.81 6.16
N LYS A 80 21.77 -8.52 5.08
CA LYS A 80 23.20 -8.81 4.95
C LYS A 80 24.04 -8.01 5.93
N GLU A 81 23.84 -6.70 6.03
CA GLU A 81 24.56 -5.83 6.97
C GLU A 81 24.33 -6.28 8.42
N MET A 82 23.08 -6.57 8.79
CA MET A 82 22.74 -7.04 10.13
C MET A 82 23.35 -8.41 10.44
N ARG A 83 23.46 -9.30 9.44
CA ARG A 83 24.17 -10.57 9.60
C ARG A 83 25.66 -10.35 9.83
N GLU A 84 26.31 -9.50 9.03
CA GLU A 84 27.72 -9.15 9.18
C GLU A 84 28.01 -8.49 10.54
N ALA A 85 27.04 -7.76 11.08
CA ALA A 85 27.08 -7.21 12.44
C ALA A 85 26.78 -8.23 13.56
N GLY A 86 26.56 -9.51 13.24
CA GLY A 86 26.31 -10.58 14.22
C GLY A 86 24.90 -10.54 14.85
N ALA A 87 23.95 -9.86 14.22
CA ALA A 87 22.61 -9.74 14.77
C ALA A 87 21.78 -11.04 14.70
N GLN A 88 20.87 -11.19 15.64
CA GLN A 88 20.03 -12.38 15.78
C GLN A 88 18.95 -12.44 14.67
N ARG A 89 18.98 -13.49 13.84
CA ARG A 89 18.07 -13.71 12.68
C ARG A 89 16.58 -13.41 12.97
N SER A 90 16.04 -13.91 14.07
CA SER A 90 14.61 -13.71 14.41
C SER A 90 14.28 -12.26 14.82
N ALA A 91 15.16 -11.61 15.58
CA ALA A 91 15.02 -10.21 15.95
C ALA A 91 15.12 -9.31 14.71
N THR A 92 16.10 -9.56 13.84
CA THR A 92 16.29 -8.81 12.60
C THR A 92 15.12 -9.01 11.63
N ALA A 93 14.59 -10.22 11.47
CA ALA A 93 13.41 -10.47 10.64
C ALA A 93 12.19 -9.67 11.12
N SER A 94 12.04 -9.49 12.44
CA SER A 94 10.97 -8.67 13.01
C SER A 94 11.15 -7.19 12.72
N ALA A 95 12.39 -6.70 12.81
CA ALA A 95 12.74 -5.31 12.50
C ALA A 95 12.57 -5.02 11.00
N ALA A 96 13.02 -5.94 10.14
CA ALA A 96 12.89 -5.87 8.70
C ALA A 96 11.41 -5.88 8.26
N ALA A 97 10.59 -6.77 8.81
CA ALA A 97 9.14 -6.80 8.54
C ALA A 97 8.47 -5.44 8.81
N ARG A 98 8.80 -4.81 9.95
CA ARG A 98 8.28 -3.47 10.28
C ARG A 98 8.84 -2.38 9.37
N ARG A 99 10.13 -2.45 9.03
CA ARG A 99 10.84 -1.43 8.25
C ARG A 99 10.43 -1.44 6.78
N PHE A 100 10.27 -2.63 6.21
CA PHE A 100 10.06 -2.84 4.79
C PHE A 100 8.61 -3.23 4.46
N GLY A 101 7.72 -3.33 5.46
CA GLY A 101 6.31 -3.63 5.24
C GLY A 101 6.03 -5.06 4.74
N VAL A 102 7.02 -5.96 4.78
CA VAL A 102 6.86 -7.38 4.46
C VAL A 102 6.40 -8.17 5.68
N SER A 103 5.87 -9.37 5.47
CA SER A 103 5.59 -10.29 6.57
C SER A 103 6.88 -10.72 7.26
N ARG A 104 6.76 -11.13 8.53
CA ARG A 104 7.88 -11.70 9.27
C ARG A 104 8.41 -12.98 8.63
N ALA A 105 7.54 -13.78 8.01
CA ALA A 105 7.91 -15.02 7.33
C ALA A 105 8.80 -14.70 6.12
N GLU A 106 8.36 -13.79 5.25
CA GLU A 106 9.14 -13.33 4.08
C GLU A 106 10.50 -12.75 4.50
N ALA A 107 10.54 -11.90 5.53
CA ALA A 107 11.81 -11.36 6.04
C ALA A 107 12.73 -12.44 6.64
N TYR A 108 12.18 -13.51 7.20
CA TYR A 108 12.95 -14.61 7.79
C TYR A 108 13.53 -15.54 6.72
N GLU A 109 12.75 -15.81 5.67
CA GLU A 109 13.17 -16.59 4.49
C GLU A 109 14.19 -15.83 3.64
N ALA A 110 14.07 -14.50 3.55
CA ALA A 110 15.03 -13.65 2.84
C ALA A 110 16.41 -13.52 3.53
N TRP A 111 16.59 -14.15 4.70
CA TRP A 111 17.87 -14.12 5.43
C TRP A 111 19.00 -14.74 4.60
N PRO A 112 20.13 -14.05 4.40
CA PRO A 112 21.23 -14.59 3.62
C PRO A 112 21.84 -15.84 4.29
N GLU A 113 21.79 -16.96 3.59
CA GLU A 113 22.47 -18.22 3.98
C GLU A 113 23.91 -18.21 3.46
N ASP A 114 24.81 -18.94 4.12
CA ASP A 114 26.16 -19.18 3.60
C ASP A 114 26.06 -19.97 2.30
N LYS A 115 26.35 -19.34 1.17
CA LYS A 115 26.80 -20.09 -0.01
C LYS A 115 28.31 -20.26 0.13
N GLU A 116 28.73 -21.47 0.48
CA GLU A 116 30.06 -21.98 0.18
C GLU A 116 30.38 -21.84 -1.32
#